data_AF-A0A5T3TSP6-F1
#
_entry.id   AF-A0A5T3TSP6-F1
#
_cell.length_a   1.000
_cell.length_b   1.000
_cell.length_c   1.000
_cell.angle_alpha   90.00
_cell.angle_beta   90.00
_cell.angle_gamma   90.00
#
_symmetry.space_group_name_H-M   'P 1'
#
loop_
_entity.id
_entity.type
_entity.pdbx_description
1 polymer ?
#
loop_
_entity_poly.entity_id
_entity_poly.type
_entity_poly.pdbx_seq_one_letter_code
_entity_poly.pdbx_strand_id
1 'polypeptide(L)' 'KLSNEYLRTKFNEDTLEPTDDYFLFFFTYNEISYEVELLRKVTDHGIIFVPYGYQINKKGDWHRRHPSTYSYFNDSHSN' A
#
# COMPACT_ATOMS: atom_id res chain seq x y z
N LYS A 1 17.16 3.20 -2.78
CA LYS A 1 16.60 3.85 -1.56
C LYS A 1 15.25 3.21 -1.27
N LEU A 2 14.99 2.82 -0.02
CA LEU A 2 13.71 2.24 0.40
C LEU A 2 12.82 3.37 0.97
N SER A 3 11.57 3.41 0.55
CA SER A 3 10.54 4.28 1.12
C SER A 3 9.19 3.57 1.09
N ASN A 4 8.22 4.07 1.84
CA ASN A 4 6.86 3.54 1.80
C ASN A 4 5.85 4.67 1.97
N GLU A 5 4.61 4.38 1.56
CA GLU A 5 3.44 5.20 1.84
C GLU A 5 2.32 4.30 2.38
N TYR A 6 1.45 4.89 3.19
CA TYR A 6 0.22 4.25 3.60
C TYR A 6 -0.74 4.19 2.41
N LEU A 7 -1.30 3.02 2.14
CA LEU A 7 -2.10 2.77 0.94
C LEU A 7 -3.61 2.75 1.27
N ARG A 8 -4.02 1.85 2.17
CA ARG A 8 -5.42 1.63 2.54
C ARG A 8 -5.56 0.79 3.81
N THR A 9 -6.73 0.88 4.44
CA THR A 9 -7.20 -0.07 5.47
C THR A 9 -8.35 -0.88 4.91
N LYS A 10 -8.37 -2.19 5.19
CA LYS A 10 -9.55 -3.02 5.02
C LYS A 10 -10.36 -2.97 6.31
N PHE A 11 -11.68 -2.90 6.17
CA PHE A 11 -12.62 -2.93 7.29
C PHE A 11 -13.40 -4.23 7.29
N ASN A 12 -13.79 -4.66 8.48
CA ASN A 12 -14.85 -5.66 8.63
C ASN A 12 -16.17 -5.03 8.17
N GLU A 13 -16.92 -5.72 7.31
CA GLU A 13 -18.14 -5.17 6.71
C GLU A 13 -19.28 -5.05 7.73
N ASP A 14 -19.31 -5.90 8.76
CA ASP A 14 -20.36 -5.91 9.79
C ASP A 14 -20.07 -4.92 10.91
N THR A 15 -18.81 -4.84 11.37
CA THR A 15 -18.43 -4.02 12.54
C THR A 15 -17.86 -2.66 12.18
N LEU A 16 -17.46 -2.46 10.91
CA LEU A 16 -16.70 -1.30 10.43
C LEU A 16 -15.38 -1.08 11.19
N GLU A 17 -14.87 -2.11 11.87
CA GLU A 17 -13.58 -2.05 12.53
C GLU A 17 -12.45 -2.29 11.51
N PRO A 18 -11.32 -1.59 11.65
CA PRO A 18 -10.16 -1.79 10.79
C PRO A 18 -9.55 -3.17 11.05
N THR A 19 -9.37 -3.97 9.99
CA THR A 19 -8.80 -5.33 10.10
C THR A 19 -7.36 -5.39 9.64
N ASP A 20 -7.06 -4.77 8.49
CA ASP A 20 -5.76 -4.91 7.83
C ASP A 20 -5.29 -3.58 7.25
N ASP A 21 -4.05 -3.19 7.57
CA ASP A 21 -3.42 -1.99 7.01
C ASP A 21 -2.39 -2.35 5.95
N TYR A 22 -2.54 -1.75 4.77
CA TYR A 22 -1.69 -1.99 3.61
C TYR A 22 -0.81 -0.77 3.35
N PHE A 23 0.44 -1.04 2.99
CA PHE A 23 1.46 -0.04 2.66
C PHE A 23 2.05 -0.35 1.29
N LEU A 24 2.31 0.68 0.49
CA LEU A 24 3.04 0.53 -0.76
C LEU A 24 4.51 0.87 -0.51
N PHE A 25 5.38 -0.13 -0.69
CA PHE A 25 6.82 0.04 -0.54
C PHE A 25 7.45 0.29 -1.90
N PHE A 26 8.34 1.26 -1.97
CA PHE A 26 9.11 1.62 -3.15
C PHE A 26 10.58 1.32 -2.92
N PHE A 27 11.21 0.67 -3.90
CA PHE A 27 12.64 0.37 -3.84
C PHE A 27 13.26 0.40 -5.24
N THR A 28 14.59 0.50 -5.28
CA THR A 28 15.35 0.47 -6.53
C THR A 28 16.22 -0.77 -6.53
N TYR A 29 16.15 -1.55 -7.60
CA TYR A 29 17.00 -2.71 -7.83
C TYR A 29 17.48 -2.70 -9.27
N ASN A 30 18.79 -2.88 -9.49
CA ASN A 30 19.40 -2.85 -10.81
C ASN A 30 18.96 -1.62 -11.65
N GLU A 31 19.03 -0.43 -11.04
CA GLU A 31 18.62 0.86 -11.63
C GLU A 31 17.12 1.01 -11.98
N ILE A 32 16.32 -0.03 -11.75
CA ILE A 32 14.87 -0.01 -11.98
C ILE A 32 14.16 0.24 -10.65
N SER A 33 13.17 1.14 -10.68
CA SER A 33 12.32 1.41 -9.51
C SER A 33 11.09 0.52 -9.53
N TYR A 34 10.82 -0.11 -8.40
CA TYR A 34 9.74 -1.05 -8.18
C TYR A 34 8.84 -0.61 -7.03
N GLU A 35 7.65 -1.19 -6.99
CA GLU A 35 6.70 -1.05 -5.90
C GLU A 35 6.04 -2.40 -5.54
N VAL A 36 5.69 -2.56 -4.27
CA VAL A 36 5.04 -3.77 -3.74
C VAL A 36 4.08 -3.41 -2.60
N GLU A 37 2.88 -3.97 -2.63
CA GLU A 37 1.90 -3.84 -1.56
C GLU A 37 2.22 -4.84 -0.44
N LEU A 38 2.41 -4.34 0.79
CA LEU A 38 2.69 -5.14 1.97
C LEU A 38 1.63 -4.88 3.04
N LEU A 39 1.20 -5.96 3.70
CA LEU A 39 0.33 -5.92 4.87
C LEU A 39 1.18 -5.68 6.13
N ARG A 40 0.80 -4.68 6.93
CA ARG A 40 1.37 -4.45 8.26
C ARG A 40 0.72 -5.39 9.27
N LYS A 41 1.53 -6.20 9.95
CA LYS A 41 1.09 -7.03 11.07
C LYS A 41 1.76 -6.58 12.37
N VAL A 42 0.95 -6.42 13.41
CA VAL A 42 1.43 -6.23 14.78
C VAL A 42 1.55 -7.59 15.43
N THR A 43 2.72 -7.90 15.98
CA THR A 43 3.04 -9.15 16.66
C THR A 43 3.56 -8.84 18.07
N ASP A 44 3.71 -9.87 18.91
CA ASP A 44 4.32 -9.73 20.23
C ASP A 44 5.77 -9.21 20.17
N HIS A 45 6.42 -9.33 19.00
CA HIS A 45 7.78 -8.86 18.75
C HIS A 45 7.84 -7.54 17.97
N GLY A 46 6.71 -6.85 17.81
CA GLY A 46 6.60 -5.59 17.11
C GLY A 46 5.98 -5.73 15.71
N ILE A 47 6.30 -4.77 14.84
CA ILE A 47 5.67 -4.64 13.52
C ILE A 47 6.47 -5.41 12.47
N ILE A 48 5.77 -6.22 11.68
CA ILE A 48 6.32 -6.85 10.47
C ILE A 48 5.49 -6.46 9.24
N PHE A 49 6.15 -6.46 8.09
CA PHE A 49 5.49 -6.28 6.79
C PHE A 49 5.55 -7.58 6.01
N VAL A 50 4.38 -8.09 5.61
CA VAL A 50 4.28 -9.34 4.85
C VAL A 50 3.74 -9.06 3.45
N PRO A 51 4.21 -9.76 2.41
CA PRO A 51 3.67 -9.60 1.06
C PRO A 51 2.16 -9.82 1.03
N TYR A 52 1.43 -8.88 0.45
CA TYR A 52 0.04 -9.09 0.10
C TYR A 52 -0.03 -9.50 -1.38
N GLY A 53 -0.10 -10.81 -1.61
CA GLY A 53 0.07 -11.37 -2.95
C GLY A 53 1.53 -11.50 -3.37
N TYR A 54 1.75 -11.79 -4.66
CA TYR A 54 3.06 -12.14 -5.23
C TYR A 54 3.58 -11.14 -6.28
N GLN A 55 2.95 -9.97 -6.43
CA GLN A 55 3.25 -9.06 -7.53
C GLN A 55 4.16 -7.91 -7.09
N ILE A 56 5.39 -7.90 -7.62
CA ILE A 56 6.27 -6.74 -7.64
C ILE A 56 6.07 -6.04 -8.98
N ASN A 57 5.81 -4.75 -8.96
CA ASN A 57 5.50 -3.97 -10.16
C ASN A 57 6.53 -2.88 -10.39
N LYS A 58 6.59 -2.32 -11.59
CA LYS A 58 7.39 -1.11 -11.80
C LYS A 58 6.70 0.05 -11.10
N LYS A 59 7.49 0.97 -10.55
CA LYS A 59 6.96 2.15 -9.86
C LYS A 59 5.95 2.90 -10.75
N GLY A 60 4.77 3.19 -10.23
CA GLY A 60 3.67 3.86 -10.91
C GLY A 60 2.59 2.93 -11.50
N ASP A 61 2.82 1.62 -11.54
CA ASP A 61 1.84 0.66 -12.06
C ASP A 61 0.59 0.54 -11.18
N TRP A 62 0.73 0.74 -9.87
CA TRP A 62 -0.32 0.60 -8.89
C TRP A 62 -1.31 1.75 -8.99
N HIS A 63 -0.82 2.99 -9.03
CA HIS A 63 -1.65 4.17 -9.28
C HIS A 63 -2.40 4.09 -10.62
N ARG A 64 -1.79 3.47 -11.64
CA ARG A 64 -2.43 3.28 -12.95
C ARG A 64 -3.53 2.22 -12.94
N ARG A 65 -3.34 1.11 -12.22
CA ARG A 65 -4.26 -0.05 -12.26
C ARG A 65 -5.36 0.01 -11.20
N HIS A 66 -5.10 0.62 -10.05
CA HIS A 66 -6.03 0.62 -8.91
C HIS A 66 -6.26 2.02 -8.35
N PRO A 67 -6.72 2.98 -9.17
CA PRO A 67 -6.98 4.35 -8.70
C PRO A 67 -8.06 4.41 -7.62
N SER A 68 -9.02 3.48 -7.63
CA SER A 68 -10.15 3.43 -6.68
C SER A 68 -9.81 2.80 -5.33
N THR A 69 -8.67 2.12 -5.19
CA THR A 69 -8.28 1.48 -3.92
C THR A 69 -7.47 2.40 -3.03
N TYR A 70 -7.16 3.60 -3.50
CA TYR A 70 -6.34 4.56 -2.79
C TYR A 70 -7.25 5.46 -1.95
N SER A 71 -6.93 5.60 -0.66
CA SER A 71 -7.64 6.53 0.24
C SER A 71 -7.16 7.98 0.06
N TYR A 72 -7.03 8.47 -1.19
CA TYR A 72 -6.68 9.87 -1.45
C TYR A 72 -7.96 10.68 -1.64
N PHE A 73 -8.14 11.71 -0.82
CA PHE A 73 -9.15 12.73 -1.05
C PHE A 73 -8.72 13.51 -2.31
N ASN A 74 -9.50 13.44 -3.38
CA ASN A 74 -9.25 14.21 -4.61
C ASN A 74 -9.52 15.70 -4.29
N ASP A 75 -8.53 16.42 -3.77
CA ASP A 75 -8.62 17.87 -3.59
C ASP A 75 -8.13 18.61 -4.85
N SER A 76 -8.61 18.16 -6.01
CA SER A 76 -8.29 18.76 -7.31
C SER A 76 -9.56 18.99 -8.10
N HIS A 77 -10.42 19.88 -7.60
CA HIS A 77 -11.31 20.75 -8.38
C HIS A 77 -11.73 21.96 -7.53
N SER A 78 -10.81 22.90 -7.33
CA SER A 78 -11.14 24.30 -7.06
C SER A 78 -10.18 25.17 -7.89
N ASN A 79 -10.57 25.36 -9.15
CA ASN A 79 -10.20 26.55 -9.93
C ASN A 79 -11.27 27.62 -9.67
#